data_AF-A0A6B2LGF9-F1
#
_entry.id   AF-A0A6B2LGF9-F1
#
_cell.length_a   1.000
_cell.length_b   1.000
_cell.length_c   1.000
_cell.angle_alpha   90.00
_cell.angle_beta   90.00
_cell.angle_gamma   90.00
#
_symmetry.space_group_name_H-M   'P 1'
#
loop_
_entity.id
_entity.type
_entity.pdbx_description
1 polymer ?
#
loop_
_entity_poly.entity_id
_entity_poly.type
_entity_poly.pdbx_seq_one_letter_code
_entity_poly.pdbx_strand_id
1 'polypeptide(L)'
;MIDYYLNTHKVLGCSVAFVDGQDLVWSEGFGHSDLKKTTPATSKTLYRAGSITKLITDIAVMQLVEEGLLDIDKPIEDYMTDFHPPNPFSTKITTRHLMTHTSGLVREPPVGSYFDNSNPSLEATIESVNSSPLLTEPGTVTKYSNVGIAVLGHLVSKLSKKDWRQRYQETLLSRMGMKSSTLEEENFKGESEMWRYDRYRFQAPQWTLGCGPAGCLISTVEDLSEFARTLMNNGTN
;
A
#
# COMPACT_ATOMS: atom_id res chain seq x y z
N MET A 1 -8.75 27.40 -8.96
CA MET A 1 -7.37 26.88 -9.16
C MET A 1 -7.39 25.38 -9.47
N ILE A 2 -8.13 24.56 -8.72
CA ILE A 2 -8.22 23.10 -8.97
C ILE A 2 -8.80 22.78 -10.36
N ASP A 3 -9.92 23.39 -10.75
CA ASP A 3 -10.51 23.15 -12.08
C ASP A 3 -9.55 23.53 -13.24
N TYR A 4 -8.74 24.58 -13.05
CA TYR A 4 -7.72 24.95 -14.01
C TYR A 4 -6.66 23.85 -14.16
N TYR A 5 -6.20 23.28 -13.04
CA TYR A 5 -5.26 22.15 -13.05
C TYR A 5 -5.85 20.92 -13.74
N LEU A 6 -7.09 20.52 -13.36
CA LEU A 6 -7.77 19.38 -13.97
C LEU A 6 -7.89 19.54 -15.49
N ASN A 7 -8.27 20.73 -15.96
CA ASN A 7 -8.43 21.01 -17.38
C ASN A 7 -7.10 21.06 -18.16
N THR A 8 -6.06 21.61 -17.55
CA THR A 8 -4.72 21.75 -18.14
C THR A 8 -4.03 20.41 -18.27
N HIS A 9 -4.12 19.56 -17.24
CA HIS A 9 -3.47 18.25 -17.19
C HIS A 9 -4.39 17.11 -17.62
N LYS A 10 -5.62 17.42 -18.04
CA LYS A 10 -6.64 16.46 -18.46
C LYS A 10 -6.86 15.38 -17.38
N VAL A 11 -6.86 15.77 -16.11
CA VAL A 11 -7.18 14.87 -15.00
C VAL A 11 -8.70 14.74 -14.94
N LEU A 12 -9.20 13.51 -14.85
CA LEU A 12 -10.65 13.22 -14.91
C LEU A 12 -11.41 13.87 -13.75
N GLY A 13 -10.85 13.73 -12.55
CA GLY A 13 -11.33 14.34 -11.32
C GLY A 13 -10.37 14.07 -10.19
N CYS A 14 -10.55 14.79 -9.09
CA CYS A 14 -9.84 14.57 -7.84
C CYS A 14 -10.74 14.90 -6.66
N SER A 15 -10.38 14.40 -5.49
CA SER A 15 -10.97 14.84 -4.24
C SER A 15 -9.86 15.37 -3.34
N VAL A 16 -10.19 16.36 -2.53
CA VAL A 16 -9.24 17.06 -1.66
C VAL A 16 -9.88 17.22 -0.29
N ALA A 17 -9.07 17.06 0.76
CA ALA A 17 -9.46 17.34 2.12
C ALA A 17 -8.36 18.19 2.79
N PHE A 18 -8.77 19.11 3.67
CA PHE A 18 -7.90 19.88 4.54
C PHE A 18 -8.18 19.48 5.98
N VAL A 19 -7.12 19.12 6.69
CA VAL A 19 -7.16 18.79 8.11
C VAL A 19 -6.30 19.82 8.85
N ASP A 20 -6.85 20.40 9.91
CA ASP A 20 -6.13 21.26 10.84
C ASP A 20 -6.24 20.67 12.25
N GLY A 21 -5.11 20.24 12.80
CA GLY A 21 -5.07 19.49 14.05
C GLY A 21 -5.94 18.23 13.98
N GLN A 22 -7.05 18.23 14.74
CA GLN A 22 -8.00 17.13 14.80
C GLN A 22 -9.30 17.43 14.05
N ASP A 23 -9.38 18.53 13.29
CA ASP A 23 -10.59 18.93 12.57
C ASP A 23 -10.43 18.71 11.06
N LEU A 24 -11.40 18.01 10.45
CA LEU A 24 -11.59 18.02 9.01
C LEU A 24 -12.29 19.33 8.63
N VAL A 25 -11.50 20.36 8.35
CA VAL A 25 -12.02 21.72 8.13
C VAL A 25 -12.76 21.87 6.81
N TRP A 26 -12.38 21.09 5.79
CA TRP A 26 -13.03 21.09 4.49
C TRP A 26 -12.70 19.82 3.69
N SER A 27 -13.65 19.33 2.90
CA SER A 27 -13.42 18.30 1.89
C SER A 27 -14.37 18.47 0.71
N GLU A 28 -13.86 18.27 -0.51
CA GLU A 28 -14.64 18.44 -1.74
C GLU A 28 -14.08 17.58 -2.88
N GLY A 29 -14.93 17.27 -3.86
CA GLY A 29 -14.55 16.60 -5.11
C GLY A 29 -14.70 17.53 -6.30
N PHE A 30 -13.83 17.36 -7.30
CA PHE A 30 -13.75 18.17 -8.50
C PHE A 30 -13.66 17.25 -9.73
N GLY A 31 -14.35 17.63 -10.81
CA GLY A 31 -14.41 16.81 -12.03
C GLY A 31 -15.32 15.59 -11.87
N HIS A 32 -14.93 14.45 -12.43
CA HIS A 32 -15.76 13.25 -12.51
C HIS A 32 -15.03 12.01 -12.01
N SER A 33 -15.79 10.98 -11.63
CA SER A 33 -15.26 9.68 -11.17
C SER A 33 -15.44 8.54 -12.17
N ASP A 34 -15.94 8.83 -13.37
CA ASP A 34 -16.11 7.86 -14.46
C ASP A 34 -15.71 8.46 -15.81
N LEU A 35 -15.33 7.60 -16.76
CA LEU A 35 -14.77 8.03 -18.05
C LEU A 35 -15.78 8.72 -18.96
N LYS A 36 -17.07 8.40 -18.79
CA LYS A 36 -18.17 9.04 -19.54
C LYS A 36 -18.50 10.44 -19.01
N LYS A 37 -17.93 10.82 -17.86
CA LYS A 37 -18.15 12.10 -17.19
C LYS A 37 -19.63 12.30 -16.83
N THR A 38 -20.27 11.24 -16.34
CA THR A 38 -21.68 11.28 -15.92
C THR A 38 -21.86 11.38 -14.40
N THR A 39 -20.81 11.10 -13.64
CA THR A 39 -20.78 11.03 -12.18
C THR A 39 -19.78 12.05 -11.66
N PRO A 40 -20.22 13.14 -11.01
CA PRO A 40 -19.33 14.09 -10.36
C PRO A 40 -18.47 13.40 -9.29
N ALA A 41 -17.20 13.77 -9.21
CA ALA A 41 -16.36 13.37 -8.09
C ALA A 41 -16.83 14.10 -6.82
N THR A 42 -16.72 13.44 -5.66
CA THR A 42 -17.07 13.98 -4.34
C THR A 42 -15.96 13.67 -3.35
N SER A 43 -15.97 14.28 -2.16
CA SER A 43 -15.07 13.92 -1.05
C SER A 43 -15.15 12.42 -0.67
N LYS A 44 -16.25 11.75 -1.03
CA LYS A 44 -16.55 10.34 -0.77
C LYS A 44 -16.27 9.41 -1.96
N THR A 45 -15.75 9.94 -3.07
CA THR A 45 -15.33 9.10 -4.20
C THR A 45 -14.18 8.20 -3.75
N LEU A 46 -14.29 6.91 -4.07
CA LEU A 46 -13.26 5.91 -3.78
C LEU A 46 -12.19 5.93 -4.87
N TYR A 47 -10.92 5.95 -4.43
CA TYR A 47 -9.74 5.89 -5.28
C TYR A 47 -8.82 4.76 -4.80
N ARG A 48 -8.08 4.15 -5.73
CA ARG A 48 -6.89 3.36 -5.36
C ARG A 48 -5.84 4.34 -4.80
N ALA A 49 -5.62 4.28 -3.48
CA ALA A 49 -4.69 5.12 -2.75
C ALA A 49 -3.21 4.72 -2.96
N GLY A 50 -2.98 3.57 -3.59
CA GLY A 50 -1.64 3.14 -4.02
C GLY A 50 -0.69 3.06 -2.84
N SER A 51 0.46 3.71 -2.94
CA SER A 51 1.56 3.54 -1.96
C SER A 51 1.30 4.10 -0.57
N ILE A 52 0.16 4.75 -0.32
CA ILE A 52 -0.31 5.03 1.05
C ILE A 52 -0.53 3.71 1.82
N THR A 53 -0.88 2.62 1.13
CA THR A 53 -1.04 1.27 1.71
C THR A 53 0.18 0.83 2.52
N LYS A 54 1.40 1.24 2.12
CA LYS A 54 2.64 0.85 2.81
C LYS A 54 2.67 1.31 4.26
N LEU A 55 2.15 2.51 4.54
CA LEU A 55 2.07 3.02 5.91
C LEU A 55 1.13 2.16 6.76
N ILE A 56 0.02 1.68 6.18
CA ILE A 56 -0.89 0.76 6.86
C ILE A 56 -0.16 -0.56 7.17
N THR A 57 0.61 -1.10 6.22
CA THR A 57 1.44 -2.29 6.44
C THR A 57 2.49 -2.08 7.53
N ASP A 58 3.21 -0.96 7.51
CA ASP A 58 4.23 -0.65 8.52
C ASP A 58 3.62 -0.52 9.92
N ILE A 59 2.44 0.09 10.05
CA ILE A 59 1.72 0.15 11.33
C ILE A 59 1.28 -1.24 11.77
N ALA A 60 0.79 -2.08 10.85
CA ALA A 60 0.42 -3.47 11.19
C ALA A 60 1.61 -4.30 11.69
N VAL A 61 2.80 -4.04 11.14
CA VAL A 61 4.07 -4.62 11.60
C VAL A 61 4.40 -4.13 13.01
N MET A 62 4.28 -2.82 13.25
CA MET A 62 4.53 -2.25 14.59
C MET A 62 3.53 -2.75 15.64
N GLN A 63 2.27 -3.03 15.28
CA GLN A 63 1.33 -3.70 16.19
C GLN A 63 1.82 -5.09 16.62
N LEU A 64 2.52 -5.84 15.77
CA LEU A 64 3.12 -7.11 16.18
C LEU A 64 4.29 -6.94 17.15
N VAL A 65 5.02 -5.82 17.06
CA VAL A 65 6.05 -5.45 18.02
C VAL A 65 5.42 -5.15 19.38
N GLU A 66 4.34 -4.36 19.39
CA GLU A 66 3.56 -4.05 20.60
C GLU A 66 2.95 -5.31 21.24
N GLU A 67 2.54 -6.29 20.42
CA GLU A 67 2.05 -7.60 20.86
C GLU A 67 3.19 -8.53 21.36
N GLY A 68 4.46 -8.13 21.25
CA GLY A 68 5.62 -8.93 21.64
C GLY A 68 5.91 -10.12 20.70
N LEU A 69 5.29 -10.14 19.52
CA LEU A 69 5.43 -11.21 18.53
C LEU A 69 6.61 -10.98 17.58
N LEU A 70 7.13 -9.75 17.50
CA LEU A 70 8.14 -9.34 16.54
C LEU A 70 9.18 -8.40 17.16
N ASP A 71 10.44 -8.61 16.81
CA ASP A 71 11.54 -7.67 17.01
C ASP A 71 12.05 -7.29 15.62
N ILE A 72 11.96 -6.01 15.26
CA ILE A 72 12.27 -5.55 13.90
C ILE A 72 13.77 -5.57 13.57
N ASP A 73 14.62 -5.71 14.58
CA ASP A 73 16.08 -5.78 14.43
C ASP A 73 16.60 -7.21 14.34
N LYS A 74 15.74 -8.23 14.57
CA LYS A 74 16.11 -9.62 14.36
C LYS A 74 16.04 -10.02 12.88
N PRO A 75 16.83 -11.01 12.46
CA PRO A 75 16.72 -11.59 11.13
C PRO A 75 15.30 -12.04 10.82
N ILE A 76 14.79 -11.71 9.64
CA ILE A 76 13.42 -12.06 9.26
C ILE A 76 13.21 -13.58 9.13
N GLU A 77 14.28 -14.32 8.82
CA GLU A 77 14.29 -15.78 8.75
C GLU A 77 13.97 -16.45 10.10
N ASP A 78 14.13 -15.75 11.23
CA ASP A 78 13.73 -16.25 12.55
C ASP A 78 12.19 -16.34 12.68
N TYR A 79 11.45 -15.62 11.82
CA TYR A 79 9.99 -15.52 11.84
C TYR A 79 9.31 -16.22 10.67
N MET A 80 9.99 -16.34 9.52
CA MET A 80 9.46 -16.97 8.31
C MET A 80 10.55 -17.71 7.53
N THR A 81 10.31 -18.97 7.18
CA THR A 81 11.27 -19.80 6.44
C THR A 81 10.95 -19.90 4.94
N ASP A 82 9.75 -19.48 4.54
CA ASP A 82 9.24 -19.45 3.16
C ASP A 82 9.70 -18.21 2.38
N PHE A 83 10.46 -17.32 3.01
CA PHE A 83 11.14 -16.20 2.38
C PHE A 83 12.66 -16.32 2.62
N HIS A 84 13.37 -16.67 1.57
CA HIS A 84 14.81 -16.95 1.59
C HIS A 84 15.46 -16.57 0.24
N PRO A 85 15.44 -15.28 -0.15
CA PRO A 85 16.12 -14.83 -1.36
C PRO A 85 17.64 -15.12 -1.25
N PRO A 86 18.31 -15.49 -2.36
CA PRO A 86 19.76 -15.69 -2.34
C PRO A 86 20.48 -14.43 -1.85
N ASN A 87 21.20 -14.56 -0.74
CA ASN A 87 21.93 -13.46 -0.13
C ASN A 87 23.45 -13.70 -0.30
N PRO A 88 24.13 -13.00 -1.23
CA PRO A 88 25.57 -13.11 -1.38
C PRO A 88 26.36 -12.35 -0.29
N PHE A 89 25.67 -11.65 0.62
CA PHE A 89 26.26 -10.85 1.68
C PHE A 89 26.17 -11.56 3.03
N SER A 90 27.05 -11.19 3.97
CA SER A 90 27.01 -11.75 5.33
C SER A 90 25.88 -11.20 6.19
N THR A 91 25.40 -10.00 5.87
CA THR A 91 24.35 -9.31 6.61
C THR A 91 22.98 -9.88 6.27
N LYS A 92 22.23 -10.32 7.28
CA LYS A 92 20.87 -10.85 7.12
C LYS A 92 19.84 -9.72 6.94
N ILE A 93 18.73 -10.03 6.28
CA ILE A 93 17.59 -9.11 6.16
C ILE A 93 16.87 -9.07 7.51
N THR A 94 16.54 -7.88 7.99
CA THR A 94 15.67 -7.67 9.16
C THR A 94 14.37 -7.04 8.70
N THR A 95 13.33 -7.08 9.53
CA THR A 95 12.07 -6.37 9.25
C THR A 95 12.32 -4.86 9.10
N ARG A 96 13.20 -4.26 9.91
CA ARG A 96 13.60 -2.86 9.77
C ARG A 96 14.11 -2.56 8.36
N HIS A 97 14.98 -3.41 7.81
CA HIS A 97 15.50 -3.21 6.45
C HIS A 97 14.40 -3.19 5.38
N LEU A 98 13.34 -3.97 5.54
CA LEU A 98 12.21 -3.96 4.61
C LEU A 98 11.41 -2.66 4.72
N MET A 99 11.09 -2.23 5.95
CA MET A 99 10.34 -1.00 6.24
C MET A 99 11.11 0.25 5.78
N THR A 100 12.44 0.27 5.95
CA THR A 100 13.29 1.39 5.55
C THR A 100 13.77 1.31 4.10
N HIS A 101 13.26 0.37 3.31
CA HIS A 101 13.65 0.14 1.92
C HIS A 101 15.17 -0.05 1.75
N THR A 102 15.85 -0.69 2.70
CA THR A 102 17.30 -0.94 2.68
C THR A 102 17.66 -2.42 2.65
N SER A 103 16.72 -3.32 2.35
CA SER A 103 16.93 -4.78 2.34
C SER A 103 17.79 -5.32 1.20
N GLY A 104 18.09 -4.51 0.18
CA GLY A 104 18.79 -4.96 -1.03
C GLY A 104 17.92 -5.73 -2.02
N LEU A 105 16.61 -5.89 -1.75
CA LEU A 105 15.68 -6.52 -2.69
C LEU A 105 15.50 -5.70 -3.99
N VAL A 106 15.03 -6.38 -5.02
CA VAL A 106 14.51 -5.74 -6.24
C VAL A 106 13.31 -4.82 -5.92
N ARG A 107 12.93 -3.95 -6.87
CA ARG A 107 11.77 -3.06 -6.65
C ARG A 107 10.45 -3.83 -6.72
N GLU A 108 10.29 -4.62 -7.77
CA GLU A 108 9.09 -5.40 -8.06
C GLU A 108 9.41 -6.90 -7.95
N PRO A 109 8.48 -7.73 -7.46
CA PRO A 109 8.64 -9.18 -7.49
C PRO A 109 8.53 -9.73 -8.92
N PRO A 110 9.15 -10.89 -9.24
CA PRO A 110 8.97 -11.54 -10.54
C PRO A 110 7.51 -11.91 -10.85
N VAL A 111 6.74 -12.31 -9.84
CA VAL A 111 5.30 -12.61 -9.92
C VAL A 111 4.55 -11.63 -9.02
N GLY A 112 3.43 -11.07 -9.49
CA GLY A 112 2.58 -10.18 -8.69
C GLY A 112 3.00 -8.72 -8.65
N SER A 113 3.88 -8.31 -9.57
CA SER A 113 4.25 -6.90 -9.76
C SER A 113 3.05 -6.05 -10.20
N TYR A 114 3.21 -4.73 -10.14
CA TYR A 114 2.19 -3.77 -10.62
C TYR A 114 1.78 -3.95 -12.09
N PHE A 115 2.56 -4.67 -12.89
CA PHE A 115 2.33 -4.92 -14.31
C PHE A 115 1.85 -6.35 -14.60
N ASP A 116 1.68 -7.15 -13.57
CA ASP A 116 1.23 -8.54 -13.68
C ASP A 116 -0.30 -8.60 -13.58
N ASN A 117 -0.95 -8.99 -14.68
CA ASN A 117 -2.40 -9.10 -14.79
C ASN A 117 -2.94 -10.52 -14.47
N SER A 118 -2.09 -11.43 -14.00
CA SER A 118 -2.47 -12.80 -13.68
C SER A 118 -3.22 -12.96 -12.34
N ASN A 119 -3.33 -11.88 -11.55
CA ASN A 119 -3.93 -11.88 -10.20
C ASN A 119 -3.32 -12.93 -9.25
N PRO A 120 -1.99 -13.00 -9.11
CA PRO A 120 -1.38 -14.02 -8.27
C PRO A 120 -1.65 -13.76 -6.79
N SER A 121 -1.60 -14.81 -5.96
CA SER A 121 -1.70 -14.65 -4.51
C SER A 121 -0.46 -13.97 -3.93
N LEU A 122 -0.58 -13.51 -2.68
CA LEU A 122 0.57 -12.97 -1.96
C LEU A 122 1.65 -14.05 -1.77
N GLU A 123 1.26 -15.28 -1.47
CA GLU A 123 2.17 -16.42 -1.30
C GLU A 123 2.94 -16.72 -2.59
N ALA A 124 2.26 -16.73 -3.74
CA ALA A 124 2.91 -16.90 -5.05
C ALA A 124 3.89 -15.74 -5.34
N THR A 125 3.52 -14.53 -4.92
CA THR A 125 4.39 -13.35 -5.00
C THR A 125 5.66 -13.57 -4.16
N ILE A 126 5.54 -13.98 -2.89
CA ILE A 126 6.68 -14.23 -1.99
C ILE A 126 7.57 -15.37 -2.50
N GLU A 127 6.97 -16.46 -2.95
CA GLU A 127 7.71 -17.61 -3.47
C GLU A 127 8.58 -17.25 -4.68
N SER A 128 8.07 -16.38 -5.56
CA SER A 128 8.85 -15.92 -6.73
C SER A 128 10.14 -15.19 -6.35
N VAL A 129 10.19 -14.55 -5.18
CA VAL A 129 11.35 -13.79 -4.67
C VAL A 129 12.50 -14.70 -4.28
N ASN A 130 12.23 -15.96 -3.96
CA ASN A 130 13.23 -16.94 -3.54
C ASN A 130 14.22 -17.32 -4.66
N SER A 131 13.96 -16.87 -5.89
CA SER A 131 14.87 -16.98 -7.04
C SER A 131 15.64 -15.68 -7.35
N SER A 132 15.40 -14.61 -6.60
CA SER A 132 15.92 -13.26 -6.88
C SER A 132 17.01 -12.88 -5.87
N PRO A 133 18.30 -12.80 -6.29
CA PRO A 133 19.38 -12.46 -5.38
C PRO A 133 19.30 -11.00 -4.93
N LEU A 134 19.86 -10.71 -3.75
CA LEU A 134 20.01 -9.33 -3.27
C LEU A 134 20.97 -8.53 -4.15
N LEU A 135 20.63 -7.27 -4.40
CA LEU A 135 21.38 -6.35 -5.25
C LEU A 135 22.41 -5.53 -4.47
N THR A 136 22.14 -5.29 -3.19
CA THR A 136 23.02 -4.54 -2.28
C THR A 136 23.00 -5.21 -0.91
N GLU A 137 24.04 -4.98 -0.12
CA GLU A 137 24.07 -5.47 1.26
C GLU A 137 22.94 -4.83 2.08
N PRO A 138 22.17 -5.62 2.86
CA PRO A 138 21.11 -5.08 3.70
C PRO A 138 21.63 -3.97 4.65
N GLY A 139 20.87 -2.89 4.75
CA GLY A 139 21.22 -1.72 5.57
C GLY A 139 22.10 -0.67 4.88
N THR A 140 22.65 -0.95 3.69
CA THR A 140 23.65 -0.05 3.07
C THR A 140 23.10 0.93 2.03
N VAL A 141 22.04 0.56 1.30
CA VAL A 141 21.49 1.37 0.21
C VAL A 141 19.97 1.44 0.32
N THR A 142 19.42 2.65 0.32
CA THR A 142 17.97 2.85 0.21
C THR A 142 17.52 2.69 -1.24
N LYS A 143 16.66 1.70 -1.47
CA LYS A 143 16.02 1.40 -2.74
C LYS A 143 14.55 1.04 -2.52
N TYR A 144 13.65 1.90 -3.00
CA TYR A 144 12.21 1.68 -2.93
C TYR A 144 11.82 0.30 -3.47
N SER A 145 11.06 -0.45 -2.66
CA SER A 145 10.74 -1.84 -2.94
C SER A 145 9.30 -2.18 -2.56
N ASN A 146 8.48 -2.51 -3.57
CA ASN A 146 7.14 -3.04 -3.37
C ASN A 146 7.18 -4.47 -2.85
N VAL A 147 8.12 -5.29 -3.33
CA VAL A 147 8.32 -6.65 -2.82
C VAL A 147 8.72 -6.64 -1.34
N GLY A 148 9.53 -5.67 -0.89
CA GLY A 148 9.87 -5.55 0.53
C GLY A 148 8.63 -5.38 1.41
N ILE A 149 7.67 -4.55 0.98
CA ILE A 149 6.41 -4.36 1.71
C ILE A 149 5.47 -5.56 1.55
N ALA A 150 5.47 -6.24 0.39
CA ALA A 150 4.72 -7.49 0.23
C ALA A 150 5.18 -8.56 1.25
N VAL A 151 6.49 -8.68 1.46
CA VAL A 151 7.08 -9.56 2.50
C VAL A 151 6.60 -9.15 3.90
N LEU A 152 6.52 -7.86 4.20
CA LEU A 152 5.95 -7.38 5.47
C LEU A 152 4.48 -7.76 5.65
N GLY A 153 3.66 -7.63 4.61
CA GLY A 153 2.26 -8.10 4.68
C GLY A 153 2.16 -9.60 4.91
N HIS A 154 3.02 -10.38 4.26
CA HIS A 154 3.11 -11.84 4.50
C HIS A 154 3.54 -12.15 5.93
N LEU A 155 4.54 -11.43 6.46
CA LEU A 155 4.97 -11.53 7.87
C LEU A 155 3.78 -11.33 8.81
N VAL A 156 2.97 -10.31 8.53
CA VAL A 156 1.78 -10.03 9.33
C VAL A 156 0.80 -11.19 9.32
N SER A 157 0.52 -11.79 8.16
CA SER A 157 -0.32 -12.97 8.09
C SER A 157 0.23 -14.13 8.93
N LYS A 158 1.54 -14.40 8.80
CA LYS A 158 2.20 -15.53 9.47
C LYS A 158 2.18 -15.40 10.99
N LEU A 159 2.54 -14.23 11.51
CA LEU A 159 2.64 -14.01 12.96
C LEU A 159 1.27 -13.83 13.62
N SER A 160 0.32 -13.19 12.95
CA SER A 160 -1.03 -13.01 13.48
C SER A 160 -1.97 -14.20 13.27
N LYS A 161 -1.58 -15.16 12.40
CA LYS A 161 -2.41 -16.31 11.99
C LYS A 161 -3.77 -15.91 11.40
N LYS A 162 -3.80 -14.75 10.74
CA LYS A 162 -4.97 -14.21 10.03
C LYS A 162 -4.56 -13.82 8.61
N ASP A 163 -5.53 -13.74 7.71
CA ASP A 163 -5.28 -13.03 6.45
C ASP A 163 -4.94 -11.56 6.74
N TRP A 164 -3.96 -11.00 6.03
CA TRP A 164 -3.50 -9.64 6.27
C TRP A 164 -4.58 -8.59 5.94
N ARG A 165 -5.45 -8.81 4.94
CA ARG A 165 -6.54 -7.87 4.64
C ARG A 165 -7.51 -7.84 5.80
N GLN A 166 -7.89 -9.00 6.29
CA GLN A 166 -8.76 -9.11 7.46
C GLN A 166 -8.15 -8.41 8.67
N ARG A 167 -6.87 -8.68 8.97
CA ARG A 167 -6.19 -8.04 10.10
C ARG A 167 -6.15 -6.52 9.95
N TYR A 168 -5.75 -5.99 8.79
CA TYR A 168 -5.69 -4.54 8.57
C TYR A 168 -7.08 -3.90 8.68
N GLN A 169 -8.11 -4.56 8.13
CA GLN A 169 -9.48 -4.08 8.25
C GLN A 169 -9.92 -4.00 9.71
N GLU A 170 -9.66 -5.04 10.51
CA GLU A 170 -10.11 -5.16 11.90
C GLU A 170 -9.33 -4.27 12.87
N THR A 171 -7.99 -4.24 12.75
CA THR A 171 -7.10 -3.63 13.75
C THR A 171 -6.67 -2.21 13.39
N LEU A 172 -6.81 -1.81 12.12
CA LEU A 172 -6.41 -0.48 11.64
C LEU A 172 -7.59 0.28 11.07
N LEU A 173 -8.09 -0.07 9.89
CA LEU A 173 -9.08 0.75 9.17
C LEU A 173 -10.34 0.97 10.01
N SER A 174 -10.91 -0.10 10.60
CA SER A 174 -12.12 0.01 11.43
C SER A 174 -11.87 0.79 12.72
N ARG A 175 -10.68 0.67 13.32
CA ARG A 175 -10.31 1.37 14.57
C ARG A 175 -10.04 2.85 14.35
N MET A 176 -9.43 3.18 13.21
CA MET A 176 -9.20 4.53 12.72
C MET A 176 -10.48 5.19 12.21
N GLY A 177 -11.60 4.47 12.12
CA GLY A 177 -12.86 5.05 11.63
C GLY A 177 -12.92 5.22 10.12
N MET A 178 -12.01 4.59 9.37
CA MET A 178 -11.96 4.56 7.91
C MET A 178 -13.03 3.61 7.34
N LYS A 179 -14.30 4.00 7.50
CA LYS A 179 -15.47 3.14 7.24
C LYS A 179 -15.73 2.85 5.76
N SER A 180 -15.21 3.68 4.86
CA SER A 180 -15.38 3.53 3.41
C SER A 180 -14.22 2.79 2.77
N SER A 181 -13.10 2.68 3.48
CA SER A 181 -11.84 2.12 2.99
C SER A 181 -11.85 0.61 3.03
N THR A 182 -11.22 0.00 2.02
CA THR A 182 -11.14 -1.45 1.88
C THR A 182 -9.84 -1.86 1.17
N LEU A 183 -9.45 -3.12 1.36
CA LEU A 183 -8.34 -3.78 0.68
C LEU A 183 -8.83 -4.82 -0.34
N GLU A 184 -10.16 -4.95 -0.49
CA GLU A 184 -10.82 -5.86 -1.42
C GLU A 184 -10.97 -5.22 -2.81
N GLU A 185 -9.92 -5.35 -3.63
CA GLU A 185 -9.84 -4.75 -4.96
C GLU A 185 -10.86 -5.32 -5.95
N GLU A 186 -11.25 -6.58 -5.78
CA GLU A 186 -12.18 -7.30 -6.66
C GLU A 186 -13.59 -6.69 -6.70
N ASN A 187 -13.97 -5.97 -5.64
CA ASN A 187 -15.26 -5.31 -5.54
C ASN A 187 -15.23 -3.86 -6.06
N PHE A 188 -14.05 -3.32 -6.34
CA PHE A 188 -13.89 -1.94 -6.77
C PHE A 188 -13.99 -1.80 -8.30
N LYS A 189 -15.12 -1.25 -8.74
CA LYS A 189 -15.43 -1.02 -10.17
C LYS A 189 -15.14 0.40 -10.64
N GLY A 190 -14.26 1.14 -9.95
CA GLY A 190 -13.89 2.49 -10.35
C GLY A 190 -13.32 2.51 -11.76
N GLU A 191 -13.86 3.37 -12.62
CA GLU A 191 -13.29 3.62 -13.95
C GLU A 191 -12.30 4.79 -13.86
N SER A 192 -11.07 4.57 -14.30
CA SER A 192 -10.05 5.62 -14.34
C SER A 192 -9.11 5.43 -15.52
N GLU A 193 -8.36 6.48 -15.84
CA GLU A 193 -7.26 6.45 -16.81
C GLU A 193 -5.93 6.53 -16.07
N MET A 194 -4.98 5.70 -16.48
CA MET A 194 -3.57 5.91 -16.18
C MET A 194 -2.89 6.59 -17.37
N TRP A 195 -1.86 7.37 -17.09
CA TRP A 195 -0.98 7.92 -18.11
C TRP A 195 0.47 7.60 -17.82
N ARG A 196 1.26 7.42 -18.87
CA ARG A 196 2.72 7.27 -18.81
C ARG A 196 3.40 8.62 -19.01
N TYR A 197 4.72 8.65 -18.78
CA TYR A 197 5.55 9.84 -19.00
C TYR A 197 5.50 10.34 -20.46
N ASP A 198 5.33 9.44 -21.43
CA ASP A 198 5.15 9.77 -22.85
C ASP A 198 3.74 10.31 -23.19
N ARG A 199 2.91 10.57 -22.18
CA ARG A 199 1.51 11.01 -22.28
C ARG A 199 0.57 9.99 -22.93
N TYR A 200 1.00 8.75 -23.13
CA TYR A 200 0.09 7.69 -23.53
C TYR A 200 -0.90 7.40 -22.39
N ARG A 201 -2.19 7.41 -22.71
CA ARG A 201 -3.30 7.14 -21.80
C ARG A 201 -3.91 5.79 -22.10
N PHE A 202 -4.25 5.07 -21.05
CA PHE A 202 -4.93 3.79 -21.14
C PHE A 202 -5.84 3.62 -19.93
N GLN A 203 -6.85 2.79 -20.07
CA GLN A 203 -7.73 2.45 -18.96
C GLN A 203 -6.90 1.86 -17.82
N ALA A 204 -7.13 2.38 -16.61
CA ALA A 204 -6.46 1.87 -15.43
C ALA A 204 -6.78 0.38 -15.25
N PRO A 205 -5.77 -0.45 -14.98
CA PRO A 205 -5.96 -1.84 -14.64
C PRO A 205 -6.97 -2.05 -13.51
N GLN A 206 -7.82 -3.08 -13.66
CA GLN A 206 -8.77 -3.50 -12.63
C GLN A 206 -8.40 -4.83 -11.97
N TRP A 207 -7.25 -5.42 -12.31
CA TRP A 207 -6.76 -6.61 -11.65
C TRP A 207 -6.29 -6.33 -10.21
N THR A 208 -6.25 -7.39 -9.41
CA THR A 208 -5.74 -7.41 -8.04
C THR A 208 -4.21 -7.46 -8.07
N LEU A 209 -3.58 -6.69 -7.19
CA LEU A 209 -2.13 -6.66 -7.07
C LEU A 209 -1.64 -7.86 -6.25
N GLY A 210 -0.70 -8.64 -6.79
CA GLY A 210 -0.05 -9.71 -6.01
C GLY A 210 0.75 -9.17 -4.83
N CYS A 211 1.38 -8.00 -5.02
CA CYS A 211 1.97 -7.19 -3.95
C CYS A 211 0.95 -6.29 -3.21
N GLY A 212 -0.26 -6.80 -2.96
CA GLY A 212 -1.37 -6.06 -2.33
C GLY A 212 -1.00 -5.17 -1.13
N PRO A 213 -0.23 -5.66 -0.13
CA PRO A 213 0.22 -4.85 1.01
C PRO A 213 0.96 -3.56 0.61
N ALA A 214 1.55 -3.51 -0.58
CA ALA A 214 2.27 -2.35 -1.08
C ALA A 214 1.37 -1.31 -1.77
N GLY A 215 0.12 -1.60 -2.14
CA GLY A 215 -0.62 -0.74 -3.07
C GLY A 215 -2.13 -0.88 -3.20
N CYS A 216 -2.79 -1.82 -2.53
CA CYS A 216 -4.19 -2.15 -2.81
C CYS A 216 -5.25 -1.31 -2.07
N LEU A 217 -4.86 -0.41 -1.15
CA LEU A 217 -5.83 0.38 -0.38
C LEU A 217 -6.72 1.17 -1.33
N ILE A 218 -8.03 0.98 -1.19
CA ILE A 218 -9.06 1.79 -1.80
C ILE A 218 -9.66 2.65 -0.70
N SER A 219 -9.69 3.97 -0.89
CA SER A 219 -10.07 4.90 0.16
C SER A 219 -10.69 6.18 -0.41
N THR A 220 -11.27 6.99 0.48
CA THR A 220 -11.78 8.34 0.21
C THR A 220 -10.85 9.36 0.86
N VAL A 221 -10.94 10.63 0.47
CA VAL A 221 -10.17 11.67 1.19
C VAL A 221 -10.67 11.92 2.61
N GLU A 222 -11.95 11.61 2.89
CA GLU A 222 -12.49 11.66 4.26
C GLU A 222 -11.84 10.59 5.14
N ASP A 223 -11.77 9.34 4.69
CA ASP A 223 -11.13 8.26 5.43
C ASP A 223 -9.61 8.48 5.57
N LEU A 224 -8.93 8.95 4.52
CA LEU A 224 -7.52 9.33 4.61
C LEU A 224 -7.29 10.50 5.59
N SER A 225 -8.30 11.35 5.80
CA SER A 225 -8.24 12.38 6.83
C SER A 225 -8.32 11.78 8.23
N GLU A 226 -9.15 10.76 8.45
CA GLU A 226 -9.17 10.03 9.73
C GLU A 226 -7.82 9.35 10.02
N PHE A 227 -7.20 8.75 8.99
CA PHE A 227 -5.85 8.21 9.09
C PHE A 227 -4.83 9.27 9.52
N ALA A 228 -4.83 10.43 8.85
CA ALA A 228 -3.91 11.53 9.19
C ALA A 228 -4.14 12.06 10.61
N ARG A 229 -5.41 12.22 11.02
CA ARG A 229 -5.79 12.67 12.36
C ARG A 229 -5.32 11.70 13.44
N THR A 230 -5.52 10.40 13.22
CA THR A 230 -5.04 9.34 14.12
C THR A 230 -3.53 9.47 14.35
N LEU A 231 -2.75 9.63 13.27
CA LEU A 231 -1.30 9.76 13.36
C LEU A 231 -0.87 11.04 14.08
N MET A 232 -1.53 12.17 13.80
CA MET A 232 -1.27 13.44 14.49
C MET A 232 -1.68 13.40 15.97
N ASN A 233 -2.56 12.48 16.35
CA ASN A 233 -3.01 12.26 17.72
C ASN A 233 -2.31 11.05 18.39
N ASN A 234 -1.05 10.80 18.02
CA ASN A 234 -0.21 9.74 18.60
C ASN A 234 -0.85 8.33 18.56
N GLY A 235 -1.58 8.01 17.48
CA GLY A 235 -2.20 6.69 17.30
C GLY A 235 -3.57 6.52 17.96
N THR A 236 -4.19 7.61 18.43
CA THR A 236 -5.51 7.57 19.09
C THR A 236 -6.57 8.31 18.29
N ASN A 237 -7.82 7.86 18.42
CA ASN A 237 -9.00 8.47 17.81
C ASN A 237 -9.86 9.19 18.85
#